data_AF-A0A4Q3RWZ5-F1
#
_entry.id   AF-A0A4Q3RWZ5-F1
#
_cell.length_a   1.000
_cell.length_b   1.000
_cell.length_c   1.000
_cell.angle_alpha   90.00
_cell.angle_beta   90.00
_cell.angle_gamma   90.00
#
_symmetry.space_group_name_H-M   'P 1'
#
loop_
_entity.id
_entity.type
_entity.pdbx_description
1 polymer ?
#
loop_
_entity_poly.entity_id
_entity_poly.type
_entity_poly.pdbx_seq_one_letter_code
_entity_poly.pdbx_strand_id
1 'polypeptide(L)'
;MRLKTREVRIGDLLLGNGHPIRVQTMTTTDTMDTIATVEQSIRCIEAGAELIRITAPSKYEAENLLNIKNELRSRGYTTPIVADIHFTPNAAEIAARIIEKVRVNPGNYVDKKKFEFIEYTDLEYREEI
;
A
#
# COMPACT_ATOMS: atom_id res chain seq x y z
N MET A 1 11.75 -27.24 1.57
CA MET A 1 11.98 -26.85 0.15
C MET A 1 11.08 -25.68 -0.18
N ARG A 2 11.50 -24.76 -1.07
CA ARG A 2 10.69 -23.59 -1.42
C ARG A 2 9.53 -23.93 -2.36
N LEU A 3 8.37 -23.30 -2.17
CA LEU A 3 7.19 -23.49 -3.01
C LEU A 3 7.44 -22.99 -4.45
N LYS A 4 7.04 -23.80 -5.45
CA LYS A 4 7.03 -23.38 -6.86
C LYS A 4 5.96 -22.30 -7.05
N THR A 5 6.37 -21.15 -7.56
CA THR A 5 5.52 -19.96 -7.70
C THR A 5 5.79 -19.29 -9.03
N ARG A 6 4.81 -18.54 -9.55
CA ARG A 6 5.01 -17.67 -10.71
C ARG A 6 5.98 -16.54 -10.35
N GLU A 7 6.79 -16.11 -11.32
CA GLU A 7 7.59 -14.90 -11.19
C GLU A 7 6.71 -13.66 -11.35
N VAL A 8 6.94 -12.64 -10.52
CA VAL A 8 6.29 -11.34 -10.59
C VAL A 8 7.37 -10.27 -10.56
N ARG A 9 7.33 -9.36 -11.54
CA ARG A 9 8.21 -8.19 -11.62
C ARG A 9 7.56 -7.00 -10.90
N ILE A 10 8.34 -6.29 -10.09
CA ILE A 10 7.95 -5.07 -9.36
C ILE A 10 9.06 -4.03 -9.63
N GLY A 11 8.85 -3.16 -10.62
CA GLY A 11 9.96 -2.35 -11.16
C GLY A 11 11.05 -3.25 -11.72
N ASP A 12 12.30 -3.08 -11.27
CA ASP A 12 13.43 -3.92 -11.64
C ASP A 12 13.60 -5.16 -10.74
N LEU A 13 12.79 -5.28 -9.69
CA LEU A 13 12.87 -6.36 -8.71
C LEU A 13 12.01 -7.56 -9.12
N LEU A 14 12.58 -8.77 -9.02
CA LEU A 14 11.89 -10.03 -9.30
C LEU A 14 11.54 -10.78 -8.00
N LEU A 15 10.30 -11.26 -7.94
CA LEU A 15 9.73 -12.00 -6.80
C LEU A 15 9.16 -13.35 -7.27
N GLY A 16 9.37 -14.40 -6.50
CA GLY A 16 8.84 -15.75 -6.80
C GLY A 16 9.81 -16.58 -7.66
N ASN A 17 9.36 -17.76 -8.10
CA ASN A 17 10.08 -18.65 -9.02
C ASN A 17 11.59 -18.88 -8.73
N GLY A 18 11.97 -19.02 -7.46
CA GLY A 18 13.38 -19.26 -7.09
C GLY A 18 14.21 -18.01 -6.78
N HIS A 19 13.77 -16.79 -7.11
CA HIS A 19 14.43 -15.51 -6.73
C HIS A 19 14.44 -15.27 -5.22
N PRO A 20 15.43 -14.61 -4.61
CA PRO A 20 15.51 -14.40 -3.15
C PRO A 20 14.20 -13.95 -2.48
N ILE A 21 14.03 -14.31 -1.20
CA ILE A 21 12.92 -13.77 -0.39
C ILE A 21 13.17 -12.27 -0.21
N ARG A 22 12.21 -11.44 -0.61
CA ARG A 22 12.36 -10.00 -0.65
C ARG A 22 11.92 -9.36 0.66
N VAL A 23 12.71 -8.42 1.17
CA VAL A 23 12.40 -7.67 2.39
C VAL A 23 11.56 -6.44 2.04
N GLN A 24 10.37 -6.33 2.62
CA GLN A 24 9.47 -5.19 2.44
C GLN A 24 9.14 -4.59 3.81
N THR A 25 9.06 -3.26 3.87
CA THR A 25 8.54 -2.52 5.03
C THR A 25 7.48 -1.50 4.63
N MET A 26 6.90 -0.79 5.60
CA MET A 26 5.89 0.24 5.38
C MET A 26 6.26 1.51 6.14
N THR A 27 6.07 2.66 5.49
CA THR A 27 6.24 3.97 6.14
C THR A 27 5.12 4.22 7.15
N THR A 28 5.37 5.13 8.08
CA THR A 28 4.42 5.58 9.11
C THR A 28 4.17 7.09 9.05
N THR A 29 4.89 7.81 8.20
CA THR A 29 4.68 9.23 7.94
C THR A 29 3.38 9.48 7.19
N ASP A 30 2.87 10.71 7.30
CA ASP A 30 1.81 11.18 6.43
C ASP A 30 2.33 11.25 5.00
N THR A 31 1.65 10.58 4.07
CA THR A 31 2.00 10.56 2.65
C THR A 31 1.95 11.95 2.03
N MET A 32 1.17 12.89 2.58
CA MET A 32 1.17 14.29 2.13
C MET A 32 2.43 15.06 2.57
N ASP A 33 3.16 14.58 3.58
CA ASP A 33 4.50 15.07 3.90
C ASP A 33 5.55 14.32 3.06
N THR A 34 5.78 14.85 1.86
CA THR A 34 6.71 14.30 0.87
C THR A 34 8.10 14.10 1.46
N ILE A 35 8.65 15.12 2.13
CA ILE A 35 10.03 15.07 2.62
C ILE A 35 10.14 14.07 3.76
N ALA A 36 9.24 14.10 4.74
CA ALA A 36 9.29 13.12 5.83
C ALA A 36 9.19 11.68 5.31
N THR A 37 8.32 11.44 4.32
CA THR A 37 8.15 10.12 3.72
C THR A 37 9.37 9.68 2.91
N VAL A 38 10.01 10.59 2.17
CA VAL A 38 11.28 10.33 1.48
C VAL A 38 12.38 9.97 2.48
N GLU A 39 12.57 10.77 3.52
CA GLU A 39 13.61 10.53 4.54
C GLU A 39 13.39 9.21 5.26
N GLN A 40 12.14 8.87 5.61
CA GLN A 40 11.84 7.57 6.21
C GLN A 40 12.10 6.42 5.25
N SER A 41 11.72 6.58 3.98
CA SER A 41 11.95 5.57 2.93
C SER A 41 13.44 5.31 2.75
N ILE A 42 14.27 6.35 2.70
CA ILE A 42 15.74 6.24 2.61
C ILE A 42 16.30 5.46 3.79
N ARG A 43 15.94 5.83 5.03
CA ARG A 43 16.39 5.10 6.23
C ARG A 43 16.02 3.61 6.18
N CYS A 44 14.82 3.30 5.69
CA CYS A 44 14.38 1.91 5.52
C CYS A 44 15.19 1.17 4.44
N ILE A 45 15.48 1.83 3.31
CA ILE A 45 16.27 1.25 2.22
C ILE A 45 17.71 0.97 2.69
N GLU A 46 18.32 1.92 3.39
CA GLU A 46 19.67 1.79 3.96
C GLU A 46 19.75 0.70 5.04
N ALA A 47 18.64 0.44 5.74
CA ALA A 47 18.51 -0.70 6.64
C ALA A 47 18.27 -2.05 5.93
N GLY A 48 18.18 -2.07 4.59
CA GLY A 48 18.05 -3.27 3.78
C GLY A 48 16.66 -3.56 3.23
N ALA A 49 15.71 -2.62 3.28
CA ALA A 49 14.41 -2.80 2.63
C ALA A 49 14.53 -2.74 1.10
N GLU A 50 14.04 -3.79 0.43
CA GLU A 50 14.03 -3.90 -1.03
C GLU A 50 12.71 -3.41 -1.65
N LEU A 51 11.67 -3.19 -0.82
CA LEU A 51 10.37 -2.66 -1.21
C LEU A 51 9.84 -1.73 -0.10
N ILE A 52 9.36 -0.56 -0.48
CA ILE A 52 8.75 0.40 0.46
C ILE A 52 7.26 0.51 0.18
N ARG A 53 6.43 0.20 1.17
CA ARG A 53 4.98 0.40 1.11
C ARG A 53 4.59 1.74 1.72
N ILE A 54 3.74 2.50 1.03
CA ILE A 54 3.28 3.82 1.45
C ILE A 54 1.74 3.83 1.36
N THR A 55 1.07 4.35 2.38
CA THR A 55 -0.40 4.45 2.37
C THR A 55 -0.87 5.53 1.38
N ALA A 56 -1.93 5.28 0.62
CA ALA A 56 -2.52 6.27 -0.28
C ALA A 56 -4.05 6.18 -0.23
N PRO A 57 -4.68 6.65 0.87
CA PRO A 57 -6.10 6.43 1.10
C PRO A 57 -7.01 7.19 0.12
N SER A 58 -6.57 8.36 -0.39
CA SER A 58 -7.35 9.18 -1.32
C SER A 58 -6.58 9.48 -2.62
N LYS A 59 -7.23 10.20 -3.53
CA LYS A 59 -6.60 10.66 -4.78
C LYS A 59 -5.39 11.57 -4.53
N TYR A 60 -5.42 12.40 -3.48
CA TYR A 60 -4.37 13.38 -3.23
C TYR A 60 -3.07 12.69 -2.81
N GLU A 61 -3.14 11.71 -1.91
CA GLU A 61 -1.97 10.92 -1.54
C GLU A 61 -1.48 10.08 -2.72
N ALA A 62 -2.40 9.50 -3.50
CA ALA A 62 -2.04 8.73 -4.70
C ALA A 62 -1.29 9.57 -5.74
N GLU A 63 -1.70 10.83 -5.96
CA GLU A 63 -0.98 11.79 -6.80
C GLU A 63 0.37 12.16 -6.19
N ASN A 64 0.44 12.37 -4.87
CA ASN A 64 1.68 12.75 -4.20
C ASN A 64 2.76 11.66 -4.20
N LEU A 65 2.37 10.38 -4.41
CA LEU A 65 3.34 9.30 -4.63
C LEU A 65 4.31 9.60 -5.79
N LEU A 66 3.89 10.37 -6.79
CA LEU A 66 4.78 10.79 -7.89
C LEU A 66 5.90 11.70 -7.40
N ASN A 67 5.58 12.65 -6.51
CA ASN A 67 6.56 13.56 -5.93
C ASN A 67 7.58 12.78 -5.07
N ILE A 68 7.08 11.88 -4.21
CA ILE A 68 7.93 11.01 -3.39
C ILE A 68 8.85 10.15 -4.27
N LYS A 69 8.29 9.53 -5.31
CA LYS A 69 9.05 8.70 -6.25
C LYS A 69 10.14 9.51 -6.97
N ASN A 70 9.78 10.68 -7.50
CA ASN A 70 10.73 11.54 -8.22
C ASN A 70 11.87 12.01 -7.32
N GLU A 71 11.56 12.35 -6.07
CA GLU A 71 12.57 12.77 -5.09
C GLU A 71 13.50 11.61 -4.67
N LEU A 72 12.97 10.40 -4.48
CA LEU A 72 13.82 9.22 -4.24
C LEU A 72 14.75 8.96 -5.43
N ARG A 73 14.23 9.05 -6.66
CA ARG A 73 15.00 8.84 -7.88
C ARG A 73 16.05 9.94 -8.11
N SER A 74 15.73 11.20 -7.82
CA SER A 74 16.69 12.32 -7.91
C SER A 74 17.88 12.13 -6.97
N ARG A 75 17.64 11.47 -5.82
CA ARG A 75 18.65 11.10 -4.84
C ARG A 75 19.34 9.75 -5.10
N GLY A 76 19.04 9.09 -6.22
CA GLY A 76 19.69 7.85 -6.63
C GLY A 76 19.08 6.56 -6.05
N TYR A 77 17.96 6.63 -5.34
CA TYR A 77 17.28 5.45 -4.79
C TYR A 77 16.30 4.90 -5.82
N THR A 78 16.55 3.68 -6.31
CA THR A 78 15.71 2.98 -7.31
C THR A 78 14.74 1.95 -6.71
N THR A 79 14.71 1.82 -5.37
CA THR A 79 13.82 0.89 -4.68
C THR A 79 12.36 1.07 -5.12
N PRO A 80 11.63 -0.01 -5.46
CA PRO A 80 10.23 0.08 -5.87
C PRO A 80 9.30 0.48 -4.72
N ILE A 81 8.23 1.21 -5.08
CA ILE A 81 7.20 1.68 -4.15
C ILE A 81 5.93 0.85 -4.33
N VAL A 82 5.31 0.50 -3.22
CA VAL A 82 4.01 -0.17 -3.15
C VAL A 82 2.97 0.81 -2.60
N ALA A 83 1.96 1.18 -3.41
CA ALA A 83 0.83 1.96 -2.90
C ALA A 83 -0.14 1.05 -2.14
N ASP A 84 -0.47 1.40 -0.89
CA ASP A 84 -1.45 0.68 -0.08
C ASP A 84 -2.79 1.39 -0.07
N ILE A 85 -3.78 0.78 -0.74
CA ILE A 85 -5.08 1.41 -1.03
C ILE A 85 -6.19 0.47 -0.58
N HIS A 86 -7.09 1.01 0.22
CA HIS A 86 -8.13 0.23 0.87
C HIS A 86 -9.48 0.36 0.17
N PHE A 87 -10.02 1.58 -0.02
CA PHE A 87 -11.43 1.76 -0.36
C PHE A 87 -11.68 2.55 -1.66
N THR A 88 -10.68 3.23 -2.21
CA THR A 88 -10.91 4.20 -3.30
C THR A 88 -10.36 3.66 -4.64
N PRO A 89 -11.22 3.17 -5.56
CA PRO A 89 -10.78 2.66 -6.86
C PRO A 89 -10.01 3.70 -7.68
N ASN A 90 -10.47 4.94 -7.67
CA ASN A 90 -9.84 6.02 -8.43
C ASN A 90 -8.41 6.29 -7.95
N ALA A 91 -8.17 6.24 -6.63
CA ALA A 91 -6.82 6.36 -6.08
C ALA A 91 -5.94 5.18 -6.54
N ALA A 92 -6.49 3.96 -6.61
CA ALA A 92 -5.78 2.79 -7.10
C ALA A 92 -5.41 2.89 -8.58
N GLU A 93 -6.30 3.42 -9.41
CA GLU A 93 -6.00 3.66 -10.83
C GLU A 93 -4.89 4.71 -11.01
N ILE A 94 -4.97 5.82 -10.26
CA ILE A 94 -3.94 6.86 -10.27
C ILE A 94 -2.59 6.26 -9.86
N ALA A 95 -2.53 5.57 -8.72
CA ALA A 95 -1.30 4.97 -8.22
C ALA A 95 -0.73 3.93 -9.19
N ALA A 96 -1.56 3.11 -9.84
CA ALA A 96 -1.12 2.08 -10.79
C ALA A 96 -0.36 2.66 -12.01
N ARG A 97 -0.58 3.94 -12.35
CA ARG A 97 0.14 4.62 -13.43
C ARG A 97 1.47 5.24 -12.98
N ILE A 98 1.67 5.37 -11.67
CA ILE A 98 2.76 6.15 -11.07
C ILE A 98 3.79 5.23 -10.42
N ILE A 99 3.36 4.21 -9.67
CA ILE A 99 4.21 3.35 -8.85
C ILE A 99 4.24 1.90 -9.34
N GLU A 100 5.17 1.11 -8.84
CA GLU A 100 5.49 -0.21 -9.38
C GLU A 100 4.49 -1.32 -8.98
N LYS A 101 3.77 -1.15 -7.87
CA LYS A 101 2.79 -2.12 -7.37
C LYS A 101 1.69 -1.48 -6.53
N VAL A 102 0.44 -1.84 -6.77
CA VAL A 102 -0.68 -1.46 -5.91
C VAL A 102 -1.09 -2.65 -5.04
N ARG A 103 -1.15 -2.46 -3.72
CA ARG A 103 -1.80 -3.38 -2.78
C ARG A 103 -3.25 -2.94 -2.66
N VAL A 104 -4.15 -3.81 -3.11
CA VAL A 104 -5.59 -3.70 -2.88
C VAL A 104 -6.08 -4.77 -1.91
N ASN A 105 -7.14 -4.48 -1.16
CA ASN A 105 -7.92 -5.50 -0.47
C ASN A 105 -9.29 -5.64 -1.16
N PRO A 106 -9.53 -6.67 -1.99
CA PRO A 106 -10.77 -6.81 -2.76
C PRO A 106 -12.05 -6.73 -1.91
N GLY A 107 -12.02 -7.20 -0.66
CA GLY A 107 -13.18 -7.14 0.24
C GLY A 107 -13.65 -5.72 0.58
N ASN A 108 -12.80 -4.72 0.43
CA ASN A 108 -13.13 -3.31 0.67
C ASN A 108 -13.76 -2.62 -0.55
N TYR A 109 -13.72 -3.25 -1.73
CA TYR A 109 -14.30 -2.73 -2.97
C TYR A 109 -15.69 -3.29 -3.24
N VAL A 110 -16.18 -4.17 -2.36
CA VAL A 110 -17.53 -4.73 -2.47
C VAL A 110 -18.52 -3.77 -1.84
N ASP A 111 -19.24 -3.03 -2.68
CA ASP A 111 -20.42 -2.28 -2.29
C ASP A 111 -21.52 -3.23 -1.78
N LYS A 112 -21.61 -3.35 -0.46
CA LYS A 112 -22.83 -3.47 0.38
C LYS A 112 -22.45 -3.98 1.77
N LYS A 113 -21.74 -3.18 2.56
CA LYS A 113 -22.21 -3.02 3.94
C LYS A 113 -23.14 -1.82 3.92
N LYS A 114 -24.42 -2.07 3.62
CA LYS A 114 -25.45 -1.32 4.34
C LYS A 114 -25.06 -1.52 5.79
N PHE A 115 -24.62 -0.47 6.47
CA PHE A 115 -24.79 -0.44 7.91
C PHE A 115 -26.31 -0.46 8.08
N GLU A 116 -26.90 -1.66 8.14
CA GLU A 116 -28.21 -1.79 8.75
C GLU A 116 -27.97 -1.34 10.18
N PHE A 117 -28.34 -0.09 10.46
CA PHE A 117 -28.60 0.33 11.82
C PHE A 117 -29.72 -0.57 12.31
N ILE A 118 -29.34 -1.67 12.95
CA ILE A 118 -30.26 -2.42 13.78
C ILE A 118 -30.31 -1.61 15.08
N GLU A 119 -31.30 -0.73 15.19
CA GLU A 119 -31.69 -0.20 16.50
C GLU A 119 -32.32 -1.36 17.27
N TYR A 120 -31.59 -1.90 18.23
CA TYR A 120 -32.18 -2.81 19.21
C TYR A 120 -33.03 -1.97 20.16
N THR A 121 -34.30 -2.31 20.27
CA THR A 121 -35.15 -1.79 21.33
C THR A 121 -34.67 -2.33 22.69
N ASP A 122 -34.94 -1.61 23.78
CA ASP A 122 -34.64 -2.06 25.16
C ASP A 122 -35.28 -3.42 25.51
N LEU A 123 -36.26 -3.86 24.71
CA LEU A 123 -36.92 -5.17 24.80
C LEU A 123 -36.05 -6.27 24.20
N GLU A 124 -35.50 -6.07 23.01
CA GLU A 124 -34.66 -7.06 22.30
C GLU A 124 -33.33 -7.29 23.04
N TYR A 125 -32.75 -6.25 23.67
CA TYR A 125 -31.55 -6.40 24.50
C TYR A 125 -31.78 -7.28 25.74
N ARG A 126 -33.01 -7.34 26.24
CA ARG A 126 -33.37 -8.11 27.45
C ARG A 126 -33.67 -9.58 27.16
N GLU A 127 -33.88 -9.97 25.91
CA GLU A 127 -34.13 -11.36 25.52
C GLU A 127 -32.83 -12.13 25.20
N GLU A 128 -31.71 -11.44 25.00
CA GLU A 128 -30.38 -12.05 24.76
C GLU A 128 -29.54 -12.27 26.03
N ILE A 129 -30.04 -11.89 27.22
CA ILE A 129 -29.43 -12.19 28.54
C ILE A 129 -30.18 -13.34 29.21
#